data_AF-A0A7C5LNQ3-F1
#
_entry.id   AF-A0A7C5LNQ3-F1
#
_cell.length_a   1.000
_cell.length_b   1.000
_cell.length_c   1.000
_cell.angle_alpha   90.00
_cell.angle_beta   90.00
_cell.angle_gamma   90.00
#
_symmetry.space_group_name_H-M   'P 1'
#
loop_
_entity.id
_entity.type
_entity.pdbx_description
1 polymer ?
#
loop_
_entity_poly.entity_id
_entity_poly.type
_entity_poly.pdbx_seq_one_letter_code
_entity_poly.pdbx_strand_id
1 'polypeptide(L)'
;MKYLQKIKSKDELKTLVEQAKNEGKIVVQCHGCFDILHPGHLRHLTWAKRQGDLLIVSVSGDKVVNKGFLRPYVTETLRAENLAALEVVDYVVIDDGEWAGPILELLRPNIYVKGKEFQDVYDGRFGRERQLVESYGGQVRFSSGEVVYSSTKIIENFRDRLEPGIEPIAAFCKRHDITEEFIATTLDAIRGKKILVVGDTIVDRYIYCDSLGMSAEAPVLVVRPHTTDTFVGGAGIVAEHVQSLGATACFCTVIGDDAEGEYVRKELERRGLNAELIVDSSRPTTLKTRYLSTGKKLLNVNQFRDHNLDIEVASRLNKRIASVGASADAVVICDFSYGVITGSVLASLCELGRQRNIPVVGDVQCSSQMGNVARIKGVTMTTPSEREARLALCDRESGIADLGAQLLTVTGNRSLLITLGDRGVMIFEIKGRPLDEEARSMPHHELKKMMWTEYLPSFTPYAVDPMGAGDAMLATAASALATKSTVMQAAFLGNCAAAVECGKVGNVPVTKQELLAFANELLKKSS
;
A
#
# COMPACT_ATOMS: atom_id res chain seq x y z
N MET A 1 -9.49 33.96 -32.55
CA MET A 1 -8.32 33.07 -32.66
C MET A 1 -8.49 32.16 -33.87
N LYS A 2 -7.46 31.98 -34.71
CA LYS A 2 -7.59 31.28 -36.02
C LYS A 2 -8.09 29.83 -35.91
N TYR A 3 -7.79 29.14 -34.81
CA TYR A 3 -8.14 27.73 -34.65
C TYR A 3 -9.66 27.47 -34.47
N LEU A 4 -10.44 28.44 -33.99
CA LEU A 4 -11.90 28.28 -33.82
C LEU A 4 -12.61 28.02 -35.16
N GLN A 5 -12.02 28.45 -36.28
CA GLN A 5 -12.54 28.19 -37.63
C GLN A 5 -12.54 26.70 -38.00
N LYS A 6 -11.79 25.87 -37.26
CA LYS A 6 -11.78 24.41 -37.43
C LYS A 6 -13.01 23.73 -36.84
N ILE A 7 -13.74 24.40 -35.94
CA ILE A 7 -15.00 23.88 -35.40
C ILE A 7 -16.09 24.14 -36.44
N LYS A 8 -16.70 23.07 -36.96
CA LYS A 8 -17.68 23.11 -38.05
C LYS A 8 -19.01 22.51 -37.63
N SER A 9 -20.10 23.00 -38.23
CA SER A 9 -21.39 22.30 -38.17
C SER A 9 -21.33 21.01 -38.98
N LYS A 10 -22.29 20.10 -38.74
CA LYS A 10 -22.38 18.83 -39.48
C LYS A 10 -22.55 19.06 -40.99
N ASP A 11 -23.33 20.06 -41.38
CA ASP A 11 -23.60 20.38 -42.78
C ASP A 11 -22.38 20.99 -43.48
N GLU A 12 -21.69 21.93 -42.81
CA GLU A 12 -20.44 22.51 -43.33
C GLU A 12 -19.37 21.42 -43.53
N LEU A 13 -19.24 20.54 -42.54
CA LEU A 13 -18.26 19.47 -42.56
C LEU A 13 -18.55 18.45 -43.66
N LYS A 14 -19.83 18.15 -43.92
CA LYS A 14 -20.24 17.29 -45.05
C LYS A 14 -19.75 17.87 -46.37
N THR A 15 -20.00 19.15 -46.64
CA THR A 15 -19.56 19.81 -47.88
C THR A 15 -18.02 19.79 -48.00
N LEU A 16 -17.30 20.05 -46.91
CA LEU A 16 -15.84 20.01 -46.89
C LEU A 16 -15.28 18.60 -47.17
N VAL A 17 -15.92 17.56 -46.63
CA VAL A 17 -15.54 16.17 -46.85
C VAL A 17 -15.83 15.73 -48.29
N GLU A 18 -16.97 16.11 -48.85
CA GLU A 18 -17.31 15.85 -50.26
C GLU A 18 -16.30 16.51 -51.20
N GLN A 19 -15.95 17.78 -50.93
CA GLN A 19 -14.93 18.48 -51.70
C GLN A 19 -13.56 17.80 -51.59
N ALA A 20 -13.11 17.46 -50.37
CA ALA A 20 -11.83 16.80 -50.16
C ALA A 20 -11.75 15.46 -50.91
N LYS A 21 -12.84 14.68 -50.90
CA LYS A 21 -12.92 13.42 -51.65
C LYS A 21 -12.91 13.62 -53.16
N ASN A 22 -13.60 14.64 -53.67
CA ASN A 22 -13.57 15.00 -55.10
C ASN A 22 -12.16 15.43 -55.55
N GLU A 23 -11.38 16.02 -54.65
CA GLU A 23 -9.96 16.34 -54.85
C GLU A 23 -9.02 15.12 -54.68
N GLY A 24 -9.56 13.93 -54.39
CA GLY A 24 -8.80 12.70 -54.22
C GLY A 24 -8.10 12.54 -52.86
N LYS A 25 -8.44 13.37 -51.86
CA LYS A 25 -7.85 13.31 -50.51
C LYS A 25 -8.42 12.16 -49.68
N ILE A 26 -7.58 11.59 -48.83
CA ILE A 26 -7.96 10.55 -47.86
C ILE A 26 -8.47 11.21 -46.57
N VAL A 27 -9.75 11.02 -46.28
CA VAL A 27 -10.40 11.55 -45.07
C VAL A 27 -10.31 10.54 -43.93
N VAL A 28 -9.74 10.97 -42.81
CA VAL A 28 -9.58 10.20 -41.58
C VAL A 28 -10.49 10.78 -40.50
N GLN A 29 -11.16 9.91 -39.74
CA GLN A 29 -11.98 10.33 -38.62
C GLN A 29 -11.59 9.63 -37.32
N CYS A 30 -11.53 10.39 -36.24
CA CYS A 30 -11.53 9.90 -34.86
C CYS A 30 -12.83 10.33 -34.17
N HIS A 31 -13.40 9.46 -33.33
CA HIS A 31 -14.57 9.79 -32.51
C HIS A 31 -14.38 9.42 -31.05
N GLY A 32 -14.77 10.31 -30.14
CA GLY A 32 -14.75 10.03 -28.71
C GLY A 32 -15.15 11.22 -27.85
N CYS A 33 -15.05 11.02 -26.53
CA CYS A 33 -15.38 12.05 -25.55
C CYS A 33 -14.24 13.07 -25.39
N PHE A 34 -12.96 12.67 -25.39
CA PHE A 34 -11.82 13.60 -25.24
C PHE A 34 -11.94 14.56 -24.03
N ASP A 35 -12.40 14.04 -22.89
CA ASP A 35 -12.73 14.81 -21.68
C ASP A 35 -11.57 15.71 -21.21
N ILE A 36 -10.45 15.10 -20.78
CA ILE A 36 -9.21 15.81 -20.50
C ILE A 36 -8.17 15.37 -21.53
N LEU A 37 -7.56 16.34 -22.23
CA LEU A 37 -6.45 16.04 -23.14
C LEU A 37 -5.19 15.68 -22.35
N HIS A 38 -4.52 14.61 -22.79
CA HIS A 38 -3.25 14.14 -22.23
C HIS A 38 -2.36 13.63 -23.38
N PRO A 39 -1.06 13.35 -23.14
CA PRO A 39 -0.14 12.96 -24.22
C PRO A 39 -0.56 11.73 -25.04
N GLY A 40 -1.40 10.84 -24.48
CA GLY A 40 -1.95 9.70 -25.20
C GLY A 40 -2.86 10.12 -26.36
N HIS A 41 -3.75 11.10 -26.15
CA HIS A 41 -4.58 11.66 -27.23
C HIS A 41 -3.74 12.32 -28.31
N LEU A 42 -2.68 13.05 -27.94
CA LEU A 42 -1.79 13.70 -28.92
C LEU A 42 -1.12 12.65 -29.82
N ARG A 43 -0.59 11.56 -29.24
CA ARG A 43 0.03 10.48 -30.02
C ARG A 43 -0.99 9.77 -30.92
N HIS A 44 -2.19 9.50 -30.40
CA HIS A 44 -3.28 8.89 -31.15
C HIS A 44 -3.70 9.73 -32.37
N LEU A 45 -3.97 11.03 -32.16
CA LEU A 45 -4.38 11.95 -33.23
C LEU A 45 -3.24 12.21 -34.24
N THR A 46 -2.00 12.30 -33.77
CA THR A 46 -0.83 12.41 -34.65
C THR A 46 -0.69 11.18 -35.54
N TRP A 47 -0.91 9.99 -34.98
CA TRP A 47 -0.90 8.75 -35.76
C TRP A 47 -2.08 8.69 -36.75
N ALA A 48 -3.27 9.13 -36.34
CA ALA A 48 -4.45 9.20 -37.19
C ALA A 48 -4.23 10.15 -38.39
N LYS A 49 -3.69 11.35 -38.16
CA LYS A 49 -3.33 12.30 -39.23
C LYS A 49 -2.34 11.70 -40.23
N ARG A 50 -1.44 10.79 -39.82
CA ARG A 50 -0.53 10.10 -40.76
C ARG A 50 -1.21 9.09 -41.68
N GLN A 51 -2.48 8.75 -41.43
CA GLN A 51 -3.21 7.78 -42.25
C GLN A 51 -3.87 8.41 -43.49
N GLY A 52 -3.94 9.74 -43.58
CA GLY A 52 -4.57 10.43 -44.70
C GLY A 52 -4.29 11.93 -44.70
N ASP A 53 -4.98 12.66 -45.56
CA ASP A 53 -4.71 14.09 -45.80
C ASP A 53 -5.52 14.99 -44.88
N LEU A 54 -6.69 14.54 -44.42
CA LEU A 54 -7.65 15.33 -43.66
C LEU A 54 -8.14 14.58 -42.42
N LEU A 55 -7.79 15.05 -41.23
CA LEU A 55 -8.22 14.50 -39.94
C LEU A 55 -9.39 15.30 -39.36
N ILE A 56 -10.50 14.60 -39.18
CA ILE A 56 -11.70 15.07 -38.52
C ILE A 56 -11.80 14.42 -37.14
N VAL A 57 -12.09 15.22 -36.11
CA VAL A 57 -12.37 14.70 -34.77
C VAL A 57 -13.82 15.04 -34.40
N SER A 58 -14.66 14.01 -34.26
CA SER A 58 -16.00 14.18 -33.70
C SER A 58 -16.02 13.96 -32.19
N VAL A 59 -16.55 14.95 -31.47
CA VAL A 59 -16.61 15.00 -30.00
C VAL A 59 -18.03 14.66 -29.57
N SER A 60 -18.20 13.64 -28.72
CA SER A 60 -19.51 13.29 -28.17
C SER A 60 -20.05 14.46 -27.32
N GLY A 61 -21.27 14.90 -27.59
CA GLY A 61 -21.92 15.99 -26.85
C GLY A 61 -22.17 15.64 -25.38
N ASP A 62 -22.30 16.66 -24.51
CA ASP A 62 -22.43 16.48 -23.06
C ASP A 62 -23.65 15.64 -22.68
N LYS A 63 -24.74 15.74 -23.48
CA LYS A 63 -26.01 15.01 -23.25
C LYS A 63 -25.92 13.50 -23.43
N VAL A 64 -24.93 13.01 -24.19
CA VAL A 64 -24.81 11.59 -24.59
C VAL A 64 -23.66 10.86 -23.91
N VAL A 65 -22.85 11.57 -23.11
CA VAL A 65 -21.73 10.99 -22.37
C VAL A 65 -22.21 10.43 -21.03
N ASN A 66 -22.34 9.10 -20.94
CA ASN A 66 -22.79 8.43 -19.72
C ASN A 66 -21.59 7.79 -18.98
N LYS A 67 -20.73 8.63 -18.37
CA LYS A 67 -19.47 8.22 -17.69
C LYS A 67 -19.48 8.43 -16.16
N GLY A 68 -20.67 8.42 -15.54
CA GLY A 68 -20.86 8.56 -14.10
C GLY A 68 -21.23 9.98 -13.64
N PHE A 69 -21.55 10.12 -12.35
CA PHE A 69 -21.98 11.38 -11.73
C PHE A 69 -20.90 12.47 -11.90
N LEU A 70 -21.28 13.62 -12.48
CA LEU A 70 -20.43 14.80 -12.79
C LEU A 70 -19.46 14.67 -13.99
N ARG A 71 -19.62 13.70 -14.90
CA ARG A 71 -18.81 13.61 -16.14
C ARG A 71 -19.65 13.85 -17.41
N PRO A 72 -19.10 14.49 -18.46
CA PRO A 72 -17.71 14.96 -18.64
C PRO A 72 -17.37 16.20 -17.78
N TYR A 73 -16.09 16.36 -17.42
CA TYR A 73 -15.62 17.48 -16.58
C TYR A 73 -15.42 18.76 -17.38
N VAL A 74 -15.00 18.60 -18.64
CA VAL A 74 -14.82 19.71 -19.58
C VAL A 74 -16.02 19.72 -20.50
N THR A 75 -16.69 20.87 -20.62
CA THR A 75 -17.88 21.00 -21.47
C THR A 75 -17.53 20.71 -22.93
N GLU A 76 -18.52 20.25 -23.70
CA GLU A 76 -18.36 19.91 -25.12
C GLU A 76 -17.71 21.04 -25.94
N THR A 77 -18.06 22.29 -25.64
CA THR A 77 -17.49 23.48 -26.29
C THR A 77 -15.99 23.58 -26.01
N LEU A 78 -15.57 23.46 -24.76
CA LEU A 78 -14.16 23.54 -24.37
C LEU A 78 -13.36 22.34 -24.90
N ARG A 79 -13.96 21.14 -24.93
CA ARG A 79 -13.34 19.95 -25.54
C ARG A 79 -13.10 20.16 -27.04
N ALA A 80 -14.08 20.74 -27.75
CA ALA A 80 -13.95 21.05 -29.16
C ALA A 80 -12.88 22.12 -29.43
N GLU A 81 -12.81 23.17 -28.60
CA GLU A 81 -11.78 24.20 -28.69
C GLU A 81 -10.37 23.63 -28.48
N ASN A 82 -10.19 22.78 -27.46
CA ASN A 82 -8.93 22.13 -27.16
C ASN A 82 -8.43 21.28 -28.34
N LEU A 83 -9.31 20.53 -28.99
CA LEU A 83 -8.98 19.73 -30.16
C LEU A 83 -8.69 20.59 -31.39
N ALA A 84 -9.45 21.67 -31.59
CA ALA A 84 -9.23 22.61 -32.70
C ALA A 84 -7.87 23.32 -32.60
N ALA A 85 -7.39 23.58 -31.38
CA ALA A 85 -6.07 24.16 -31.15
C ALA A 85 -4.91 23.23 -31.56
N LEU A 86 -5.13 21.91 -31.68
CA LEU A 86 -4.09 20.98 -32.11
C LEU A 86 -3.78 21.16 -33.59
N GLU A 87 -2.48 21.27 -33.92
CA GLU A 87 -2.01 21.44 -35.30
C GLU A 87 -2.43 20.27 -36.20
N VAL A 88 -2.38 19.04 -35.68
CA VAL A 88 -2.69 17.80 -36.41
C VAL A 88 -4.16 17.62 -36.76
N VAL A 89 -5.07 18.38 -36.14
CA VAL A 89 -6.52 18.28 -36.37
C VAL A 89 -6.94 19.35 -37.37
N ASP A 90 -7.62 18.95 -38.46
CA ASP A 90 -8.10 19.89 -39.49
C ASP A 90 -9.48 20.43 -39.14
N TYR A 91 -10.41 19.55 -38.73
CA TYR A 91 -11.76 19.94 -38.34
C TYR A 91 -12.27 19.19 -37.10
N VAL A 92 -13.12 19.88 -36.34
CA VAL A 92 -13.78 19.35 -35.15
C VAL A 92 -15.29 19.55 -35.27
N VAL A 93 -16.08 18.56 -34.85
CA VAL A 93 -17.55 18.66 -34.80
C VAL A 93 -18.05 18.09 -33.49
N ILE A 94 -19.02 18.77 -32.87
CA ILE A 94 -19.75 18.24 -31.73
C ILE A 94 -20.89 17.35 -32.26
N ASP A 95 -20.96 16.12 -31.76
CA ASP A 95 -21.93 15.13 -32.18
C ASP A 95 -22.78 14.67 -31.00
N ASP A 96 -24.06 15.06 -31.02
CA ASP A 96 -25.08 14.66 -30.04
C ASP A 96 -25.66 13.25 -30.30
N GLY A 97 -25.03 12.44 -31.15
CA GLY A 97 -25.44 11.05 -31.37
C GLY A 97 -25.11 10.18 -30.16
N GLU A 98 -26.01 9.27 -29.78
CA GLU A 98 -25.75 8.30 -28.69
C GLU A 98 -24.55 7.36 -28.97
N TRP A 99 -24.11 7.30 -30.23
CA TRP A 99 -22.98 6.53 -30.74
C TRP A 99 -22.51 7.15 -32.06
N ALA A 100 -21.35 6.75 -32.59
CA ALA A 100 -20.73 7.42 -33.74
C ALA A 100 -21.43 7.18 -35.10
N GLY A 101 -22.41 6.27 -35.16
CA GLY A 101 -23.03 5.84 -36.41
C GLY A 101 -23.54 6.97 -37.29
N PRO A 102 -24.43 7.86 -36.80
CA PRO A 102 -25.00 8.95 -37.60
C PRO A 102 -23.94 9.88 -38.22
N ILE A 103 -22.88 10.22 -37.48
CA ILE A 103 -21.81 11.07 -38.00
C ILE A 103 -20.90 10.32 -38.98
N LEU A 104 -20.66 9.02 -38.77
CA LEU A 104 -19.92 8.17 -39.71
C LEU A 104 -20.69 7.98 -41.02
N GLU A 105 -22.00 7.82 -40.97
CA GLU A 105 -22.85 7.69 -42.16
C GLU A 105 -22.94 9.01 -42.93
N LEU A 106 -22.93 10.15 -42.23
CA LEU A 106 -22.94 11.47 -42.85
C LEU A 106 -21.63 11.78 -43.59
N LEU A 107 -20.48 11.51 -42.96
CA LEU A 107 -19.16 11.89 -43.48
C LEU A 107 -18.53 10.77 -44.35
N ARG A 108 -18.87 9.51 -44.09
CA ARG A 108 -18.33 8.29 -44.72
C ARG A 108 -16.79 8.31 -44.85
N PRO A 109 -16.02 8.55 -43.78
CA PRO A 109 -14.56 8.69 -43.87
C PRO A 109 -13.90 7.48 -44.54
N ASN A 110 -12.81 7.72 -45.28
CA ASN A 110 -12.02 6.63 -45.87
C ASN A 110 -11.41 5.75 -44.77
N ILE A 111 -11.00 6.35 -43.65
CA ILE A 111 -10.39 5.67 -42.53
C ILE A 111 -11.04 6.11 -41.22
N TYR A 112 -11.52 5.16 -40.42
CA TYR A 112 -11.96 5.39 -39.05
C TYR A 112 -10.91 4.86 -38.08
N VAL A 113 -10.37 5.74 -37.23
CA VAL A 113 -9.26 5.40 -36.33
C VAL A 113 -9.76 5.24 -34.89
N LYS A 114 -9.38 4.13 -34.26
CA LYS A 114 -9.61 3.84 -32.84
C LYS A 114 -8.34 3.39 -32.12
N GLY A 115 -8.41 3.37 -30.78
CA GLY A 115 -7.34 2.80 -29.96
C GLY A 115 -7.25 1.27 -30.10
N LYS A 116 -6.09 0.70 -29.81
CA LYS A 116 -5.81 -0.75 -29.90
C LYS A 116 -6.73 -1.60 -29.03
N GLU A 117 -7.27 -1.04 -27.95
CA GLU A 117 -8.23 -1.68 -27.07
C GLU A 117 -9.54 -2.10 -27.76
N PHE A 118 -9.82 -1.56 -28.96
CA PHE A 118 -10.98 -1.90 -29.77
C PHE A 118 -10.68 -2.94 -30.86
N GLN A 119 -9.43 -3.41 -30.99
CA GLN A 119 -9.01 -4.29 -32.09
C GLN A 119 -9.80 -5.61 -32.14
N ASP A 120 -10.07 -6.18 -30.96
CA ASP A 120 -10.75 -7.48 -30.81
C ASP A 120 -12.24 -7.33 -30.42
N VAL A 121 -12.79 -6.12 -30.54
CA VAL A 121 -14.21 -5.85 -30.25
C VAL A 121 -15.02 -5.95 -31.54
N TYR A 122 -15.89 -6.96 -31.61
CA TYR A 122 -16.73 -7.24 -32.79
C TYR A 122 -18.23 -7.01 -32.54
N ASP A 123 -18.63 -6.84 -31.28
CA ASP A 123 -20.01 -6.65 -30.85
C ASP A 123 -20.23 -5.26 -30.19
N GLY A 124 -21.46 -5.01 -29.74
CA GLY A 124 -21.83 -3.76 -29.06
C GLY A 124 -21.82 -2.51 -29.97
N ARG A 125 -21.61 -1.33 -29.37
CA ARG A 125 -21.65 -0.04 -30.10
C ARG A 125 -20.57 0.02 -31.17
N PHE A 126 -19.33 -0.33 -30.83
CA PHE A 126 -18.21 -0.27 -31.76
C PHE A 126 -18.30 -1.31 -32.88
N GLY A 127 -18.78 -2.53 -32.60
CA GLY A 127 -19.02 -3.53 -33.65
C GLY A 127 -19.93 -3.01 -34.76
N ARG A 128 -20.99 -2.26 -34.41
CA ARG A 128 -21.88 -1.59 -35.37
C ARG A 128 -21.17 -0.46 -36.14
N GLU A 129 -20.34 0.34 -35.47
CA GLU A 129 -19.55 1.39 -36.13
C GLU A 129 -18.60 0.80 -37.17
N ARG A 130 -17.94 -0.32 -36.83
CA ARG A 130 -17.02 -1.01 -37.73
C ARG A 130 -17.73 -1.54 -38.96
N GLN A 131 -18.84 -2.26 -38.78
CA GLN A 131 -19.66 -2.78 -39.88
C GLN A 131 -20.15 -1.65 -40.80
N LEU A 132 -20.59 -0.53 -40.22
CA LEU A 132 -21.02 0.64 -40.98
C LEU A 132 -19.88 1.18 -41.85
N VAL A 133 -18.70 1.40 -41.28
CA VAL A 133 -17.53 1.93 -42.02
C VAL A 133 -17.11 1.00 -43.15
N GLU A 134 -17.04 -0.30 -42.89
CA GLU A 134 -16.65 -1.31 -43.86
C GLU A 134 -17.70 -1.46 -44.98
N SER A 135 -19.00 -1.28 -44.68
CA SER A 135 -20.11 -1.43 -45.64
C SER A 135 -20.02 -0.49 -46.85
N TYR A 136 -19.40 0.68 -46.68
CA TYR A 136 -19.21 1.66 -47.75
C TYR A 136 -17.78 1.69 -48.29
N GLY A 137 -16.96 0.70 -47.95
CA GLY A 137 -15.58 0.57 -48.41
C GLY A 137 -14.55 1.37 -47.60
N GLY A 138 -14.94 1.92 -46.44
CA GLY A 138 -13.99 2.52 -45.49
C GLY A 138 -13.19 1.47 -44.73
N GLN A 139 -12.05 1.88 -44.17
CA GLN A 139 -11.19 1.01 -43.37
C GLN A 139 -11.20 1.43 -41.91
N VAL A 140 -11.30 0.47 -40.99
CA VAL A 140 -11.06 0.72 -39.57
C VAL A 140 -9.60 0.41 -39.24
N ARG A 141 -8.90 1.38 -38.64
CA ARG A 141 -7.49 1.23 -38.26
C ARG A 141 -7.29 1.48 -36.77
N PHE A 142 -6.35 0.76 -36.17
CA PHE A 142 -6.07 0.83 -34.75
C PHE A 142 -4.68 1.43 -34.49
N SER A 143 -4.61 2.52 -33.74
CA SER A 143 -3.34 3.14 -33.41
C SER A 143 -2.59 2.31 -32.38
N SER A 144 -1.31 1.97 -32.62
CA SER A 144 -0.46 1.31 -31.63
C SER A 144 -0.08 2.25 -30.49
N GLY A 145 -0.79 2.15 -29.37
CA GLY A 145 -0.51 2.96 -28.18
C GLY A 145 0.41 2.23 -27.21
N GLU A 146 1.56 2.82 -26.91
CA GLU A 146 1.96 2.93 -25.50
C GLU A 146 0.76 3.47 -24.70
N VAL A 147 0.55 2.93 -23.50
CA VAL A 147 -0.64 3.07 -22.65
C VAL A 147 -1.34 4.44 -22.80
N VAL A 148 -2.50 4.44 -23.46
CA VAL A 148 -3.42 5.58 -23.47
C VAL A 148 -4.22 5.50 -22.18
N TYR A 149 -3.79 6.22 -21.15
CA TYR A 149 -4.57 6.34 -19.92
C TYR A 149 -5.87 7.10 -20.22
N SER A 150 -7.05 6.49 -20.01
CA SER A 150 -8.30 7.24 -20.11
C SER A 150 -8.34 8.35 -19.05
N SER A 151 -9.04 9.46 -19.30
CA SER A 151 -9.29 10.47 -18.27
C SER A 151 -9.91 9.85 -17.01
N THR A 152 -10.72 8.82 -17.17
CA THR A 152 -11.24 7.98 -16.08
C THR A 152 -10.11 7.38 -15.24
N LYS A 153 -9.15 6.69 -15.84
CA LYS A 153 -8.00 6.09 -15.12
C LYS A 153 -7.05 7.13 -14.53
N ILE A 154 -6.84 8.26 -15.22
CA ILE A 154 -6.01 9.36 -14.69
C ILE A 154 -6.68 9.94 -13.44
N ILE A 155 -7.98 10.22 -13.51
CA ILE A 155 -8.75 10.80 -12.40
C ILE A 155 -8.97 9.79 -11.28
N GLU A 156 -9.19 8.50 -11.56
CA GLU A 156 -9.21 7.44 -10.54
C GLU A 156 -7.85 7.39 -9.83
N ASN A 157 -6.74 7.38 -10.57
CA ASN A 157 -5.41 7.51 -9.98
C ASN A 157 -5.21 8.80 -9.16
N PHE A 158 -5.91 9.90 -9.49
CA PHE A 158 -5.87 11.14 -8.70
C PHE A 158 -6.84 11.12 -7.52
N ARG A 159 -8.00 10.47 -7.63
CA ARG A 159 -9.02 10.37 -6.58
C ARG A 159 -8.57 9.39 -5.50
N ASP A 160 -7.97 8.28 -5.89
CA ASP A 160 -7.25 7.35 -5.02
C ASP A 160 -6.09 8.04 -4.28
N ARG A 161 -5.53 9.11 -4.85
CA ARG A 161 -4.51 9.96 -4.21
C ARG A 161 -5.07 11.10 -3.35
N LEU A 162 -6.31 11.54 -3.58
CA LEU A 162 -6.87 12.73 -2.95
C LEU A 162 -7.76 12.41 -1.74
N GLU A 163 -8.49 11.29 -1.76
CA GLU A 163 -9.29 10.80 -0.62
C GLU A 163 -9.30 9.27 -0.63
N PRO A 164 -8.41 8.57 0.09
CA PRO A 164 -8.36 7.13 0.04
C PRO A 164 -9.60 6.53 0.71
N GLY A 165 -10.47 5.90 -0.09
CA GLY A 165 -11.28 4.76 0.33
C GLY A 165 -12.25 4.97 1.50
N ILE A 166 -12.78 6.18 1.71
CA ILE A 166 -13.77 6.46 2.78
C ILE A 166 -14.97 5.49 2.73
N GLU A 167 -15.53 5.25 1.55
CA GLU A 167 -16.64 4.28 1.38
C GLU A 167 -16.25 2.83 1.75
N PRO A 168 -15.14 2.25 1.24
CA PRO A 168 -14.60 0.98 1.72
C PRO A 168 -14.39 0.91 3.24
N ILE A 169 -13.87 1.98 3.84
CA ILE A 169 -13.62 2.06 5.29
C ILE A 169 -14.94 2.03 6.06
N ALA A 170 -15.92 2.85 5.65
CA ALA A 170 -17.26 2.87 6.23
C ALA A 170 -17.92 1.49 6.20
N ALA A 171 -17.86 0.84 5.04
CA ALA A 171 -18.42 -0.49 4.84
C ALA A 171 -17.71 -1.54 5.71
N PHE A 172 -16.38 -1.47 5.84
CA PHE A 172 -15.61 -2.35 6.73
C PHE A 172 -16.01 -2.14 8.19
N CYS A 173 -16.08 -0.89 8.65
CA CYS A 173 -16.45 -0.56 10.02
C CYS A 173 -17.85 -1.07 10.36
N LYS A 174 -18.81 -0.89 9.44
CA LYS A 174 -20.18 -1.40 9.60
C LYS A 174 -20.26 -2.92 9.62
N ARG A 175 -19.44 -3.64 8.83
CA ARG A 175 -19.43 -5.12 8.81
C ARG A 175 -18.86 -5.74 10.09
N HIS A 176 -17.97 -5.03 10.78
CA HIS A 176 -17.23 -5.54 11.93
C HIS A 176 -17.55 -4.81 13.25
N ASP A 177 -18.68 -4.10 13.28
CA ASP A 177 -19.19 -3.38 14.45
C ASP A 177 -18.15 -2.44 15.08
N ILE A 178 -17.40 -1.73 14.22
CA ILE A 178 -16.40 -0.75 14.65
C ILE A 178 -17.10 0.60 14.78
N THR A 179 -17.38 0.98 16.02
CA THR A 179 -18.03 2.24 16.41
C THR A 179 -17.09 3.09 17.26
N GLU A 180 -17.42 4.38 17.46
CA GLU A 180 -16.69 5.24 18.41
C GLU A 180 -16.69 4.63 19.83
N GLU A 181 -17.80 4.01 20.24
CA GLU A 181 -17.93 3.30 21.52
C GLU A 181 -16.99 2.09 21.59
N PHE A 182 -16.93 1.27 20.53
CA PHE A 182 -16.00 0.15 20.46
C PHE A 182 -14.53 0.61 20.60
N ILE A 183 -14.14 1.69 19.91
CA ILE A 183 -12.78 2.21 19.96
C ILE A 183 -12.46 2.68 21.38
N ALA A 184 -13.32 3.51 21.98
CA ALA A 184 -13.12 4.05 23.32
C ALA A 184 -13.02 2.93 24.37
N THR A 185 -13.97 1.98 24.36
CA THR A 185 -13.99 0.86 25.31
C THR A 185 -12.79 -0.07 25.16
N THR A 186 -12.36 -0.35 23.92
CA THR A 186 -11.16 -1.15 23.65
C THR A 186 -9.91 -0.46 24.19
N LEU A 187 -9.70 0.82 23.85
CA LEU A 187 -8.54 1.58 24.31
C LEU A 187 -8.53 1.83 25.83
N ASP A 188 -9.69 1.87 26.49
CA ASP A 188 -9.80 1.87 27.95
C ASP A 188 -9.41 0.51 28.55
N ALA A 189 -9.88 -0.59 27.96
CA ALA A 189 -9.60 -1.95 28.42
C ALA A 189 -8.11 -2.33 28.30
N ILE A 190 -7.36 -1.74 27.37
CA ILE A 190 -5.91 -1.94 27.22
C ILE A 190 -5.15 -1.57 28.50
N ARG A 191 -5.61 -0.59 29.28
CA ARG A 191 -4.90 -0.10 30.48
C ARG A 191 -4.64 -1.19 31.53
N GLY A 192 -5.53 -2.19 31.61
CA GLY A 192 -5.42 -3.29 32.56
C GLY A 192 -4.60 -4.47 32.05
N LYS A 193 -4.08 -4.42 30.82
CA LYS A 193 -3.45 -5.56 30.15
C LYS A 193 -1.95 -5.59 30.33
N LYS A 194 -1.41 -6.80 30.46
CA LYS A 194 0.03 -7.06 30.47
C LYS A 194 0.45 -7.70 29.16
N ILE A 195 1.32 -7.05 28.41
CA ILE A 195 1.75 -7.55 27.10
C ILE A 195 3.23 -7.89 27.18
N LEU A 196 3.59 -9.15 26.90
CA LEU A 196 4.97 -9.60 26.84
C LEU A 196 5.53 -9.32 25.46
N VAL A 197 6.54 -8.45 25.36
CA VAL A 197 7.25 -8.15 24.11
C VAL A 197 8.63 -8.81 24.17
N VAL A 198 8.97 -9.60 23.14
CA VAL A 198 10.26 -10.30 23.06
C VAL A 198 10.85 -10.14 21.67
N GLY A 199 12.11 -9.73 21.59
CA GLY A 199 12.75 -9.56 20.29
C GLY A 199 14.12 -8.89 20.33
N ASP A 200 14.64 -8.63 19.14
CA ASP A 200 15.91 -7.94 18.96
C ASP A 200 15.77 -6.45 19.30
N THR A 201 16.60 -5.94 20.21
CA THR A 201 16.70 -4.49 20.47
C THR A 201 17.71 -3.86 19.53
N ILE A 202 17.36 -2.69 19.01
CA ILE A 202 18.20 -1.92 18.10
C ILE A 202 18.37 -0.52 18.66
N VAL A 203 19.58 0.03 18.59
CA VAL A 203 19.81 1.47 18.79
C VAL A 203 19.80 2.14 17.43
N ASP A 204 18.87 3.07 17.22
CA ASP A 204 18.75 3.84 16.00
C ASP A 204 19.39 5.23 16.20
N ARG A 205 20.45 5.53 15.45
CA ARG A 205 21.19 6.80 15.55
C ARG A 205 21.04 7.61 14.27
N TYR A 206 20.58 8.85 14.39
CA TYR A 206 20.38 9.79 13.30
C TYR A 206 21.48 10.85 13.39
N ILE A 207 22.32 10.93 12.37
CA ILE A 207 23.39 11.92 12.27
C ILE A 207 23.02 12.92 11.17
N TYR A 208 22.69 14.13 11.58
CA TYR A 208 22.36 15.23 10.67
C TYR A 208 23.65 15.86 10.17
N CYS A 209 23.72 16.00 8.85
CA CYS A 209 24.91 16.43 8.16
C CYS A 209 24.61 17.52 7.13
N ASP A 210 25.57 18.45 7.00
CA ASP A 210 25.64 19.37 5.87
C ASP A 210 26.31 18.67 4.68
N SER A 211 25.70 18.75 3.50
CA SER A 211 26.32 18.28 2.26
C SER A 211 27.39 19.27 1.80
N LEU A 212 28.64 18.83 1.70
CA LEU A 212 29.76 19.66 1.22
C LEU A 212 30.06 19.47 -0.27
N GLY A 213 29.50 18.44 -0.89
CA GLY A 213 29.67 18.12 -2.31
C GLY A 213 30.43 16.81 -2.53
N MET A 214 31.04 16.66 -3.71
CA MET A 214 31.87 15.48 -4.02
C MET A 214 33.33 15.72 -3.59
N SER A 215 34.01 14.66 -3.18
CA SER A 215 35.45 14.70 -2.93
C SER A 215 36.23 14.92 -4.23
N ALA A 216 37.36 15.62 -4.12
CA ALA A 216 38.33 15.79 -5.21
C ALA A 216 39.22 14.55 -5.41
N GLU A 217 39.31 13.68 -4.40
CA GLU A 217 40.20 12.51 -4.39
C GLU A 217 39.52 11.23 -4.91
N ALA A 218 38.22 11.11 -4.71
CA ALA A 218 37.41 9.96 -5.10
C ALA A 218 35.96 10.39 -5.35
N PRO A 219 35.17 9.62 -6.13
CA PRO A 219 33.76 9.94 -6.41
C PRO A 219 32.87 9.58 -5.20
N VAL A 220 33.13 10.22 -4.06
CA VAL A 220 32.41 10.02 -2.79
C VAL A 220 31.76 11.32 -2.34
N LEU A 221 30.57 11.18 -1.73
CA LEU A 221 29.87 12.29 -1.12
C LEU A 221 30.58 12.68 0.19
N VAL A 222 30.90 13.97 0.34
CA VAL A 222 31.49 14.53 1.55
C VAL A 222 30.41 15.25 2.33
N VAL A 223 30.30 14.91 3.61
CA VAL A 223 29.33 15.50 4.53
C VAL A 223 29.99 15.89 5.84
N ARG A 224 29.48 16.94 6.49
CA ARG A 224 29.91 17.35 7.83
C ARG A 224 28.79 17.08 8.84
N PRO A 225 28.97 16.16 9.80
CA PRO A 225 27.98 15.93 10.85
C PRO A 225 27.92 17.12 11.81
N HIS A 226 26.72 17.46 12.29
CA HIS A 226 26.53 18.55 13.26
C HIS A 226 25.62 18.18 14.46
N THR A 227 24.59 17.36 14.25
CA THR A 227 23.65 16.94 15.32
C THR A 227 23.45 15.44 15.29
N THR A 228 23.29 14.83 16.45
CA THR A 228 23.02 13.40 16.59
C THR A 228 21.84 13.18 17.51
N ASP A 229 20.82 12.48 17.02
CA ASP A 229 19.71 11.97 17.82
C ASP A 229 19.83 10.44 17.92
N THR A 230 19.53 9.88 19.08
CA THR A 230 19.58 8.43 19.31
C THR A 230 18.25 7.97 19.88
N PHE A 231 17.77 6.82 19.43
CA PHE A 231 16.48 6.25 19.79
C PHE A 231 16.63 4.76 20.10
N VAL A 232 15.75 4.26 20.97
CA VAL A 232 15.54 2.81 21.12
C VAL A 232 14.60 2.37 19.99
N GLY A 233 14.99 1.33 19.28
CA GLY A 233 14.29 0.74 18.14
C GLY A 233 14.20 -0.78 18.25
N GLY A 234 13.72 -1.40 17.18
CA GLY A 234 13.45 -2.84 17.17
C GLY A 234 12.33 -3.22 18.15
N ALA A 235 12.51 -4.29 18.90
CA ALA A 235 11.53 -4.73 19.89
C ALA A 235 11.29 -3.70 21.02
N GLY A 236 12.26 -2.81 21.27
CA GLY A 236 12.15 -1.77 22.29
C GLY A 236 11.09 -0.72 21.94
N ILE A 237 10.99 -0.26 20.69
CA ILE A 237 9.95 0.69 20.28
C ILE A 237 8.56 0.04 20.32
N VAL A 238 8.45 -1.24 19.98
CA VAL A 238 7.19 -2.00 20.12
C VAL A 238 6.73 -2.04 21.58
N ALA A 239 7.64 -2.26 22.53
CA ALA A 239 7.33 -2.19 23.96
C ALA A 239 6.90 -0.78 24.40
N GLU A 240 7.54 0.27 23.87
CA GLU A 240 7.15 1.65 24.12
C GLU A 240 5.76 2.00 23.55
N HIS A 241 5.40 1.50 22.36
CA HIS A 241 4.05 1.64 21.82
C HIS A 241 3.01 1.00 22.73
N VAL A 242 3.23 -0.25 23.16
CA VAL A 242 2.35 -0.94 24.12
C VAL A 242 2.16 -0.10 25.39
N GLN A 243 3.26 0.41 25.96
CA GLN A 243 3.22 1.23 27.18
C GLN A 243 2.47 2.56 26.96
N SER A 244 2.64 3.18 25.79
CA SER A 244 2.01 4.47 25.42
C SER A 244 0.52 4.35 25.10
N LEU A 245 0.06 3.16 24.69
CA LEU A 245 -1.36 2.82 24.59
C LEU A 245 -2.02 2.60 25.97
N GLY A 246 -1.22 2.44 27.02
CA GLY A 246 -1.66 2.35 28.41
C GLY A 246 -1.52 0.96 29.04
N ALA A 247 -1.17 -0.08 28.26
CA ALA A 247 -0.89 -1.40 28.79
C ALA A 247 0.41 -1.41 29.62
N THR A 248 0.57 -2.43 30.46
CA THR A 248 1.86 -2.71 31.10
C THR A 248 2.71 -3.53 30.13
N ALA A 249 3.73 -2.90 29.55
CA ALA A 249 4.69 -3.60 28.70
C ALA A 249 5.71 -4.35 29.56
N CYS A 250 5.78 -5.66 29.37
CA CYS A 250 6.78 -6.54 29.93
C CYS A 250 7.78 -6.88 28.82
N PHE A 251 8.99 -6.32 28.86
CA PHE A 251 9.93 -6.42 27.76
C PHE A 251 11.08 -7.39 28.07
N CYS A 252 11.35 -8.37 27.21
CA CYS A 252 12.50 -9.27 27.35
C CYS A 252 13.38 -9.21 26.09
N THR A 253 14.68 -8.99 26.26
CA THR A 253 15.61 -8.86 25.13
C THR A 253 17.05 -9.18 25.56
N VAL A 254 17.97 -9.11 24.61
CA VAL A 254 19.40 -9.25 24.83
C VAL A 254 20.11 -7.97 24.37
N ILE A 255 21.06 -7.49 25.18
CA ILE A 255 21.94 -6.37 24.87
C ILE A 255 23.40 -6.79 25.03
N GLY A 256 24.30 -6.08 24.35
CA GLY A 256 25.74 -6.21 24.54
C GLY A 256 26.22 -5.58 25.86
N ASP A 257 27.45 -5.89 26.23
CA ASP A 257 28.17 -5.19 27.31
C ASP A 257 28.94 -3.99 26.73
N ASP A 258 28.19 -2.97 26.31
CA ASP A 258 28.70 -1.80 25.60
C ASP A 258 27.90 -0.51 25.92
N ALA A 259 28.37 0.63 25.40
CA ALA A 259 27.75 1.93 25.65
C ALA A 259 26.31 2.01 25.12
N GLU A 260 26.03 1.33 24.01
CA GLU A 260 24.73 1.23 23.37
C GLU A 260 23.76 0.39 24.22
N GLY A 261 24.22 -0.70 24.82
CA GLY A 261 23.45 -1.49 25.77
C GLY A 261 23.12 -0.71 27.05
N GLU A 262 24.08 0.07 27.55
CA GLU A 262 23.88 0.97 28.69
C GLU A 262 22.90 2.11 28.35
N TYR A 263 22.96 2.65 27.13
CA TYR A 263 22.00 3.61 26.64
C TYR A 263 20.58 3.05 26.63
N VAL A 264 20.39 1.83 26.10
CA VAL A 264 19.09 1.14 26.11
C VAL A 264 18.57 0.98 27.54
N ARG A 265 19.41 0.50 28.46
CA ARG A 265 19.05 0.33 29.88
C ARG A 265 18.53 1.64 30.49
N LYS A 266 19.31 2.72 30.38
CA LYS A 266 18.93 4.04 30.93
C LYS A 266 17.67 4.59 30.31
N GLU A 267 17.50 4.45 28.99
CA GLU A 267 16.34 4.99 28.29
C GLU A 267 15.05 4.25 28.66
N LEU A 268 15.11 2.91 28.79
CA LEU A 268 13.98 2.11 29.26
C LEU A 268 13.61 2.44 30.72
N GLU A 269 14.61 2.59 31.60
CA GLU A 269 14.41 3.03 32.99
C GLU A 269 13.78 4.43 33.07
N ARG A 270 14.28 5.38 32.26
CA ARG A 270 13.73 6.75 32.18
C ARG A 270 12.27 6.76 31.77
N ARG A 271 11.86 5.81 30.91
CA ARG A 271 10.48 5.64 30.45
C ARG A 271 9.62 4.78 31.38
N GLY A 272 10.19 4.21 32.44
CA GLY A 272 9.47 3.35 33.38
C GLY A 272 9.04 2.01 32.78
N LEU A 273 9.74 1.52 31.75
CA LEU A 273 9.45 0.23 31.12
C LEU A 273 10.00 -0.92 31.95
N ASN A 274 9.16 -1.93 32.20
CA ASN A 274 9.58 -3.15 32.89
C ASN A 274 10.35 -4.06 31.93
N ALA A 275 11.68 -3.94 31.91
CA ALA A 275 12.56 -4.64 30.99
C ALA A 275 13.47 -5.65 31.69
N GLU A 276 13.41 -6.91 31.26
CA GLU A 276 14.34 -7.99 31.61
C GLU A 276 15.45 -8.05 30.54
N LEU A 277 16.54 -7.34 30.80
CA LEU A 277 17.69 -7.25 29.89
C LEU A 277 18.71 -8.35 30.22
N ILE A 278 18.93 -9.27 29.27
CA ILE A 278 20.04 -10.23 29.37
C ILE A 278 21.27 -9.64 28.69
N VAL A 279 22.39 -9.58 29.41
CA VAL A 279 23.67 -9.14 28.84
C VAL A 279 24.40 -10.33 28.21
N ASP A 280 24.84 -10.16 26.97
CA ASP A 280 25.67 -11.09 26.20
C ASP A 280 26.94 -10.38 25.69
N SER A 281 28.07 -10.65 26.33
CA SER A 281 29.36 -10.04 25.98
C SER A 281 29.96 -10.56 24.68
N SER A 282 29.37 -11.60 24.05
CA SER A 282 29.87 -12.16 22.79
C SER A 282 29.44 -11.34 21.55
N ARG A 283 28.46 -10.44 21.71
CA ARG A 283 27.90 -9.59 20.66
C ARG A 283 27.81 -8.14 21.10
N PRO A 284 27.97 -7.17 20.18
CA PRO A 284 27.61 -5.79 20.46
C PRO A 284 26.08 -5.64 20.43
N THR A 285 25.56 -4.64 21.12
CA THR A 285 24.19 -4.14 20.93
C THR A 285 24.04 -3.65 19.49
N THR A 286 22.99 -4.11 18.79
CA THR A 286 22.76 -3.74 17.38
C THR A 286 22.59 -2.24 17.23
N LEU A 287 23.48 -1.59 16.47
CA LEU A 287 23.43 -0.15 16.20
C LEU A 287 23.20 0.11 14.71
N LYS A 288 22.17 0.89 14.40
CA LYS A 288 21.86 1.37 13.03
C LYS A 288 22.06 2.88 12.97
N THR A 289 23.14 3.31 12.33
CA THR A 289 23.46 4.73 12.14
C THR A 289 22.99 5.21 10.77
N ARG A 290 22.18 6.26 10.73
CA ARG A 290 21.61 6.86 9.51
C ARG A 290 22.17 8.27 9.37
N TYR A 291 22.80 8.56 8.23
CA TYR A 291 23.29 9.90 7.90
C TYR A 291 22.23 10.63 7.09
N LEU A 292 21.80 11.81 7.53
CA LEU A 292 20.75 12.59 6.90
C LEU A 292 21.28 13.95 6.45
N SER A 293 20.87 14.42 5.28
CA SER A 293 21.08 15.79 4.80
C SER A 293 19.80 16.32 4.19
N THR A 294 19.40 17.55 4.55
CA THR A 294 18.19 18.20 4.01
C THR A 294 16.94 17.31 4.09
N GLY A 295 16.78 16.57 5.20
CA GLY A 295 15.67 15.64 5.43
C GLY A 295 15.74 14.32 4.66
N LYS A 296 16.80 14.05 3.88
CA LYS A 296 16.96 12.81 3.10
C LYS A 296 18.05 11.92 3.71
N LYS A 297 17.78 10.61 3.77
CA LYS A 297 18.72 9.57 4.22
C LYS A 297 19.78 9.34 3.12
N LEU A 298 21.06 9.50 3.45
CA LEU A 298 22.20 9.38 2.54
C LEU A 298 22.86 8.01 2.62
N LEU A 299 23.10 7.53 3.84
CA LEU A 299 23.82 6.29 4.12
C LEU A 299 23.31 5.67 5.42
N ASN A 300 23.17 4.35 5.43
CA ASN A 300 22.91 3.56 6.64
C ASN A 300 24.12 2.67 6.92
N VAL A 301 24.68 2.77 8.13
CA VAL A 301 25.78 1.94 8.62
C VAL A 301 25.28 1.12 9.79
N ASN A 302 25.31 -0.20 9.65
CA ASN A 302 24.82 -1.13 10.66
C ASN A 302 26.01 -1.83 11.33
N GLN A 303 26.03 -1.84 12.66
CA GLN A 303 27.00 -2.56 13.48
C GLN A 303 26.26 -3.63 14.28
N PHE A 304 26.57 -4.89 13.99
CA PHE A 304 25.95 -6.05 14.64
C PHE A 304 26.84 -7.28 14.42
N ARG A 305 26.52 -8.37 15.13
CA ARG A 305 27.05 -9.69 14.82
C ARG A 305 25.94 -10.61 14.33
N ASP A 306 26.22 -11.30 13.24
CA ASP A 306 25.26 -12.18 12.57
C ASP A 306 25.42 -13.63 13.09
N HIS A 307 24.90 -13.88 14.30
CA HIS A 307 24.77 -15.23 14.84
C HIS A 307 23.58 -15.32 15.79
N ASN A 308 23.10 -16.54 16.03
CA ASN A 308 22.11 -16.81 17.07
C ASN A 308 22.72 -16.68 18.47
N LEU A 309 21.86 -16.49 19.48
CA LEU A 309 22.27 -16.59 20.88
C LEU A 309 22.85 -17.97 21.19
N ASP A 310 23.87 -17.99 22.03
CA ASP A 310 24.37 -19.23 22.62
C ASP A 310 23.31 -19.87 23.52
N ILE A 311 23.41 -21.20 23.67
CA ILE A 311 22.43 -22.02 24.40
C ILE A 311 22.20 -21.51 25.84
N GLU A 312 23.26 -21.06 26.51
CA GLU A 312 23.19 -20.54 27.87
C GLU A 312 22.39 -19.22 27.94
N VAL A 313 22.68 -18.29 27.04
CA VAL A 313 22.00 -16.98 26.97
C VAL A 313 20.53 -17.18 26.60
N ALA A 314 20.25 -18.04 25.61
CA ALA A 314 18.88 -18.41 25.25
C ALA A 314 18.13 -19.07 26.41
N SER A 315 18.80 -19.92 27.21
CA SER A 315 18.21 -20.54 28.40
C SER A 315 17.86 -19.50 29.48
N ARG A 316 18.74 -18.53 29.73
CA ARG A 316 18.48 -17.41 30.65
C ARG A 316 17.29 -16.58 30.17
N LEU A 317 17.23 -16.27 28.88
CA LEU A 317 16.11 -15.54 28.28
C LEU A 317 14.79 -16.31 28.42
N ASN A 318 14.78 -17.61 28.11
CA ASN A 318 13.59 -18.47 28.26
C ASN A 318 13.09 -18.53 29.72
N LYS A 319 13.99 -18.55 30.70
CA LYS A 319 13.61 -18.49 32.13
C LYS A 319 12.91 -17.16 32.47
N ARG A 320 13.39 -16.03 31.93
CA ARG A 320 12.74 -14.72 32.12
C ARG A 320 11.38 -14.65 31.42
N ILE A 321 11.31 -15.12 30.18
CA ILE A 321 10.06 -15.25 29.41
C ILE A 321 9.01 -16.04 30.20
N ALA A 322 9.39 -17.20 30.75
CA ALA A 322 8.47 -18.02 31.55
C ALA A 322 8.00 -17.31 32.83
N SER A 323 8.91 -16.66 33.55
CA SER A 323 8.59 -15.93 34.79
C SER A 323 7.65 -14.75 34.55
N VAL A 324 7.97 -13.91 33.56
CA VAL A 324 7.20 -12.69 33.28
C VAL A 324 5.91 -13.01 32.52
N GLY A 325 5.97 -13.97 31.60
CA GLY A 325 4.86 -14.43 30.79
C GLY A 325 3.73 -15.11 31.57
N ALA A 326 3.97 -15.54 32.81
CA ALA A 326 2.95 -16.20 33.64
C ALA A 326 1.66 -15.36 33.83
N SER A 327 1.80 -14.03 33.81
CA SER A 327 0.70 -13.07 33.97
C SER A 327 0.37 -12.26 32.71
N ALA A 328 0.93 -12.62 31.55
CA ALA A 328 0.69 -11.91 30.30
C ALA A 328 -0.71 -12.21 29.73
N ASP A 329 -1.35 -11.19 29.18
CA ASP A 329 -2.60 -11.26 28.42
C ASP A 329 -2.38 -11.46 26.92
N ALA A 330 -1.18 -11.16 26.41
CA ALA A 330 -0.75 -11.45 25.03
C ALA A 330 0.79 -11.46 24.92
N VAL A 331 1.29 -12.03 23.83
CA VAL A 331 2.72 -12.10 23.49
C VAL A 331 2.96 -11.45 22.14
N VAL A 332 4.01 -10.64 22.04
CA VAL A 332 4.49 -9.99 20.82
C VAL A 332 5.90 -10.48 20.51
N ILE A 333 6.08 -11.04 19.32
CA ILE A 333 7.36 -11.54 18.81
C ILE A 333 7.91 -10.55 17.78
N CYS A 334 9.07 -9.96 18.07
CA CYS A 334 9.72 -9.01 17.18
C CYS A 334 11.06 -9.58 16.69
N ASP A 335 11.03 -10.35 15.60
CA ASP A 335 12.23 -10.98 15.04
C ASP A 335 12.81 -10.10 13.93
N PHE A 336 13.90 -9.39 14.20
CA PHE A 336 14.62 -8.60 13.19
C PHE A 336 15.77 -9.39 12.56
N SER A 337 15.84 -10.70 12.83
CA SER A 337 16.89 -11.62 12.38
C SER A 337 18.30 -11.19 12.81
N TYR A 338 18.44 -10.66 14.03
CA TYR A 338 19.76 -10.45 14.67
C TYR A 338 20.12 -11.55 15.67
N GLY A 339 19.28 -12.58 15.79
CA GLY A 339 19.58 -13.83 16.47
C GLY A 339 19.03 -13.97 17.88
N VAL A 340 18.28 -12.99 18.42
CA VAL A 340 17.59 -13.12 19.72
C VAL A 340 16.47 -14.16 19.65
N ILE A 341 15.68 -14.15 18.56
CA ILE A 341 14.60 -15.11 18.34
C ILE A 341 15.16 -16.41 17.73
N THR A 342 15.83 -17.18 18.58
CA THR A 342 16.29 -18.54 18.23
C THR A 342 15.11 -19.51 18.13
N GLY A 343 15.34 -20.71 17.58
CA GLY A 343 14.31 -21.75 17.52
C GLY A 343 13.73 -22.13 18.89
N SER A 344 14.57 -22.14 19.94
CA SER A 344 14.12 -22.47 21.30
C SER A 344 13.30 -21.34 21.92
N VAL A 345 13.67 -20.08 21.70
CA VAL A 345 12.92 -18.91 22.16
C VAL A 345 11.57 -18.82 21.46
N LEU A 346 11.54 -18.97 20.14
CA LEU A 346 10.31 -18.97 19.36
C LEU A 346 9.34 -20.07 19.83
N ALA A 347 9.85 -21.29 20.03
CA ALA A 347 9.05 -22.40 20.54
C ALA A 347 8.48 -22.11 21.94
N SER A 348 9.29 -21.51 22.83
CA SER A 348 8.84 -21.12 24.17
C SER A 348 7.71 -20.08 24.14
N LEU A 349 7.77 -19.12 23.22
CA LEU A 349 6.75 -18.07 23.09
C LEU A 349 5.43 -18.62 22.53
N CYS A 350 5.50 -19.47 21.50
CA CYS A 350 4.32 -20.14 20.95
C CYS A 350 3.67 -21.07 21.99
N GLU A 351 4.47 -21.84 22.73
CA GLU A 351 3.97 -22.75 23.76
C GLU A 351 3.32 -21.99 24.93
N LEU A 352 3.90 -20.86 25.34
CA LEU A 352 3.30 -19.98 26.34
C LEU A 352 1.90 -19.53 25.91
N GLY A 353 1.76 -19.05 24.66
CA GLY A 353 0.48 -18.66 24.09
C GLY A 353 -0.56 -19.78 24.11
N ARG A 354 -0.15 -20.99 23.73
CA ARG A 354 -1.00 -22.18 23.70
C ARG A 354 -1.45 -22.61 25.11
N GLN A 355 -0.53 -22.70 26.07
CA GLN A 355 -0.82 -23.11 27.45
C GLN A 355 -1.73 -22.11 28.16
N ARG A 356 -1.52 -20.81 27.92
CA ARG A 356 -2.26 -19.73 28.57
C ARG A 356 -3.55 -19.37 27.82
N ASN A 357 -3.73 -19.87 26.60
CA ASN A 357 -4.80 -19.51 25.67
C ASN A 357 -4.88 -17.98 25.47
N ILE A 358 -3.72 -17.35 25.22
CA ILE A 358 -3.58 -15.91 24.98
C ILE A 358 -3.11 -15.65 23.55
N PRO A 359 -3.41 -14.47 22.98
CA PRO A 359 -2.94 -14.10 21.65
C PRO A 359 -1.41 -14.08 21.56
N VAL A 360 -0.89 -14.66 20.48
CA VAL A 360 0.52 -14.52 20.07
C VAL A 360 0.52 -13.83 18.72
N VAL A 361 1.11 -12.64 18.68
CA VAL A 361 1.26 -11.83 17.48
C VAL A 361 2.75 -11.70 17.20
N GLY A 362 3.16 -11.86 15.95
CA GLY A 362 4.59 -11.78 15.65
C GLY A 362 4.89 -11.29 14.26
N ASP A 363 6.11 -10.81 14.08
CA ASP A 363 6.61 -10.44 12.78
C ASP A 363 8.08 -10.79 12.63
N VAL A 364 8.49 -11.02 11.39
CA VAL A 364 9.89 -11.15 11.01
C VAL A 364 10.26 -9.94 10.15
N GLN A 365 10.70 -8.88 10.82
CA GLN A 365 10.86 -7.53 10.28
C GLN A 365 12.26 -7.34 9.72
N CYS A 366 12.42 -7.69 8.44
CA CYS A 366 13.71 -7.77 7.79
C CYS A 366 13.89 -6.65 6.76
N SER A 367 14.46 -5.52 7.21
CA SER A 367 14.83 -4.42 6.31
C SER A 367 16.11 -4.71 5.51
N SER A 368 17.07 -5.38 6.15
CA SER A 368 18.43 -5.60 5.62
C SER A 368 18.94 -7.03 5.80
N GLN A 369 18.42 -7.76 6.78
CA GLN A 369 18.78 -9.17 6.99
C GLN A 369 17.90 -10.10 6.16
N MET A 370 18.33 -11.36 6.07
CA MET A 370 17.52 -12.43 5.52
C MET A 370 16.73 -13.09 6.65
N GLY A 371 15.41 -12.89 6.66
CA GLY A 371 14.49 -13.58 7.56
C GLY A 371 13.39 -14.29 6.78
N ASN A 372 12.70 -15.20 7.46
CA ASN A 372 11.57 -15.92 6.88
C ASN A 372 10.40 -15.96 7.86
N VAL A 373 9.35 -15.18 7.59
CA VAL A 373 8.13 -15.13 8.42
C VAL A 373 7.41 -16.47 8.52
N ALA A 374 7.61 -17.39 7.56
CA ALA A 374 7.03 -18.73 7.60
C ALA A 374 7.55 -19.60 8.76
N ARG A 375 8.59 -19.15 9.48
CA ARG A 375 9.08 -19.81 10.69
C ARG A 375 8.14 -19.63 11.88
N ILE A 376 7.35 -18.55 11.93
CA ILE A 376 6.39 -18.28 13.00
C ILE A 376 5.10 -19.06 12.67
N LYS A 377 4.89 -20.17 13.39
CA LYS A 377 3.82 -21.15 13.09
C LYS A 377 2.84 -21.29 14.24
N GLY A 378 1.57 -21.53 13.89
CA GLY A 378 0.49 -21.79 14.85
C GLY A 378 0.15 -20.63 15.78
N VAL A 379 0.49 -19.40 15.42
CA VAL A 379 0.21 -18.22 16.25
C VAL A 379 -1.13 -17.57 15.88
N THR A 380 -1.55 -16.57 16.66
CA THR A 380 -2.80 -15.85 16.41
C THR A 380 -2.73 -14.99 15.16
N MET A 381 -1.63 -14.26 14.98
CA MET A 381 -1.50 -13.29 13.89
C MET A 381 -0.03 -13.05 13.54
N THR A 382 0.26 -12.88 12.25
CA THR A 382 1.54 -12.33 11.77
C THR A 382 1.34 -11.14 10.85
N THR A 383 2.29 -10.20 10.80
CA THR A 383 2.13 -8.91 10.09
C THR A 383 3.18 -8.59 9.00
N PRO A 384 3.61 -9.56 8.16
CA PRO A 384 4.69 -9.31 7.21
C PRO A 384 4.30 -8.27 6.15
N SER A 385 5.29 -7.61 5.57
CA SER A 385 5.15 -6.89 4.31
C SER A 385 4.95 -7.85 3.14
N GLU A 386 4.41 -7.34 2.01
CA GLU A 386 4.36 -8.11 0.76
C GLU A 386 5.74 -8.68 0.39
N ARG A 387 6.80 -7.89 0.58
CA ARG A 387 8.17 -8.32 0.27
C ARG A 387 8.57 -9.52 1.13
N GLU A 388 8.32 -9.48 2.43
CA GLU A 388 8.64 -10.59 3.34
C GLU A 388 7.80 -11.83 3.03
N ALA A 389 6.50 -11.67 2.73
CA ALA A 389 5.63 -12.77 2.34
C ALA A 389 6.10 -13.46 1.04
N ARG A 390 6.50 -12.67 0.03
CA ARG A 390 7.05 -13.18 -1.23
C ARG A 390 8.37 -13.92 -1.03
N LEU A 391 9.27 -13.36 -0.21
CA LEU A 391 10.54 -14.00 0.12
C LEU A 391 10.34 -15.31 0.88
N ALA A 392 9.38 -15.35 1.81
CA ALA A 392 9.07 -16.54 2.60
C ALA A 392 8.60 -17.73 1.75
N LEU A 393 7.87 -17.46 0.67
CA LEU A 393 7.32 -18.47 -0.25
C LEU A 393 8.10 -18.66 -1.54
N CYS A 394 9.16 -17.86 -1.76
CA CYS A 394 9.84 -17.76 -3.05
C CYS A 394 8.88 -17.45 -4.24
N ASP A 395 7.84 -16.65 -3.99
CA ASP A 395 6.79 -16.34 -4.97
C ASP A 395 6.94 -14.92 -5.56
N ARG A 396 7.01 -14.83 -6.89
CA ARG A 396 7.17 -13.55 -7.62
C ARG A 396 5.94 -13.09 -8.39
N GLU A 397 4.99 -13.99 -8.65
CA GLU A 397 3.98 -13.81 -9.70
C GLU A 397 2.56 -13.85 -9.15
N SER A 398 2.31 -14.55 -8.04
CA SER A 398 0.97 -14.72 -7.50
C SER A 398 0.40 -13.41 -7.01
N GLY A 399 -0.92 -13.28 -7.16
CA GLY A 399 -1.68 -12.18 -6.57
C GLY A 399 -1.66 -12.24 -5.03
N ILE A 400 -1.86 -11.09 -4.37
CA ILE A 400 -1.79 -10.98 -2.90
C ILE A 400 -2.75 -11.95 -2.19
N ALA A 401 -3.94 -12.16 -2.76
CA ALA A 401 -4.92 -13.08 -2.18
C ALA A 401 -4.43 -14.55 -2.17
N ASP A 402 -3.71 -14.97 -3.22
CA ASP A 402 -3.10 -16.31 -3.31
C ASP A 402 -1.89 -16.42 -2.40
N LEU A 403 -1.03 -15.39 -2.42
CA LEU A 403 0.16 -15.30 -1.57
C LEU A 403 -0.20 -15.43 -0.09
N GLY A 404 -1.21 -14.67 0.37
CA GLY A 404 -1.67 -14.72 1.76
C GLY A 404 -2.29 -16.06 2.13
N ALA A 405 -3.08 -16.66 1.24
CA ALA A 405 -3.64 -18.00 1.47
C ALA A 405 -2.55 -19.07 1.60
N GLN A 406 -1.55 -19.05 0.72
CA GLN A 406 -0.42 -19.97 0.78
C GLN A 406 0.38 -19.78 2.07
N LEU A 407 0.70 -18.54 2.43
CA LEU A 407 1.49 -18.26 3.63
C LEU A 407 0.76 -18.67 4.91
N LEU A 408 -0.55 -18.40 4.98
CA LEU A 408 -1.38 -18.82 6.11
C LEU A 408 -1.45 -20.36 6.21
N THR A 409 -1.44 -21.06 5.07
CA THR A 409 -1.41 -22.53 5.02
C THR A 409 -0.08 -23.08 5.53
N VAL A 410 1.05 -22.54 5.05
CA VAL A 410 2.39 -23.00 5.45
C VAL A 410 2.65 -22.75 6.93
N THR A 411 2.19 -21.61 7.44
CA THR A 411 2.36 -21.23 8.85
C THR A 411 1.35 -21.92 9.77
N GLY A 412 0.14 -22.17 9.28
CA GLY A 412 -1.00 -22.60 10.10
C GLY A 412 -1.40 -21.57 11.15
N ASN A 413 -1.06 -20.29 10.94
CA ASN A 413 -1.46 -19.20 11.83
C ASN A 413 -2.97 -18.96 11.69
N ARG A 414 -3.62 -18.45 12.74
CA ARG A 414 -5.06 -18.14 12.69
C ARG A 414 -5.36 -16.99 11.72
N SER A 415 -4.49 -15.99 11.67
CA SER A 415 -4.62 -14.82 10.81
C SER A 415 -3.28 -14.28 10.32
N LEU A 416 -3.35 -13.45 9.28
CA LEU A 416 -2.21 -12.82 8.62
C LEU A 416 -2.63 -11.44 8.12
N LEU A 417 -1.82 -10.42 8.40
CA LEU A 417 -1.95 -9.07 7.85
C LEU A 417 -0.75 -8.85 6.91
N ILE A 418 -1.00 -8.76 5.60
CA ILE A 418 0.05 -8.40 4.64
C ILE A 418 0.03 -6.89 4.45
N THR A 419 1.07 -6.20 4.91
CA THR A 419 1.22 -4.76 4.68
C THR A 419 1.68 -4.47 3.24
N LEU A 420 1.03 -3.51 2.59
CA LEU A 420 1.18 -3.20 1.16
C LEU A 420 1.79 -1.81 0.91
N GLY A 421 2.35 -1.18 1.94
CA GLY A 421 2.88 0.18 1.90
C GLY A 421 1.76 1.22 1.81
N ASP A 422 1.89 2.15 0.86
CA ASP A 422 0.89 3.20 0.59
C ASP A 422 -0.47 2.66 0.13
N ARG A 423 -0.55 1.39 -0.26
CA ARG A 423 -1.80 0.68 -0.59
C ARG A 423 -2.54 0.15 0.65
N GLY A 424 -2.00 0.26 1.86
CA GLY A 424 -2.68 -0.22 3.08
C GLY A 424 -2.37 -1.67 3.43
N VAL A 425 -3.38 -2.46 3.77
CA VAL A 425 -3.22 -3.82 4.32
C VAL A 425 -4.26 -4.80 3.79
N MET A 426 -3.81 -6.04 3.50
CA MET A 426 -4.68 -7.17 3.19
C MET A 426 -4.75 -8.11 4.39
N ILE A 427 -5.96 -8.43 4.85
CA ILE A 427 -6.22 -9.19 6.07
C ILE A 427 -6.75 -10.57 5.68
N PHE A 428 -6.21 -11.61 6.30
CA PHE A 428 -6.62 -13.00 6.13
C PHE A 428 -6.90 -13.63 7.50
N GLU A 429 -8.06 -14.28 7.67
CA GLU A 429 -8.39 -15.03 8.89
C GLU A 429 -9.05 -16.38 8.53
N ILE A 430 -8.69 -17.45 9.23
CA ILE A 430 -9.36 -18.75 9.08
C ILE A 430 -10.70 -18.74 9.83
N LYS A 431 -11.77 -19.17 9.16
CA LYS A 431 -13.11 -19.36 9.73
C LYS A 431 -13.17 -20.65 10.54
N GLY A 432 -13.55 -20.55 11.81
CA GLY A 432 -13.84 -21.72 12.65
C GLY A 432 -12.58 -22.36 13.26
N ARG A 433 -12.31 -23.62 12.92
CA ARG A 433 -11.21 -24.39 13.54
C ARG A 433 -9.83 -23.99 12.97
N PRO A 434 -8.75 -24.00 13.78
CA PRO A 434 -7.39 -23.81 13.29
C PRO A 434 -7.03 -24.83 12.20
N LEU A 435 -6.13 -24.46 11.27
CA LEU A 435 -5.62 -25.37 10.24
C LEU A 435 -4.72 -26.44 10.88
N ASP A 436 -5.27 -27.64 11.06
CA ASP A 436 -4.55 -28.88 11.38
C ASP A 436 -3.71 -29.36 10.17
N GLU A 437 -2.86 -30.36 10.38
CA GLU A 437 -1.98 -30.89 9.32
C GLU A 437 -2.78 -31.43 8.11
N GLU A 438 -3.98 -31.98 8.33
CA GLU A 438 -4.87 -32.44 7.27
C GLU A 438 -5.42 -31.27 6.45
N ALA A 439 -5.88 -30.19 7.09
CA ALA A 439 -6.36 -29.02 6.38
C ALA A 439 -5.25 -28.36 5.54
N ARG A 440 -3.99 -28.41 6.00
CA ARG A 440 -2.83 -27.88 5.23
C ARG A 440 -2.54 -28.65 3.94
N SER A 441 -3.05 -29.87 3.82
CA SER A 441 -2.89 -30.72 2.63
C SER A 441 -4.05 -30.57 1.62
N MET A 442 -5.05 -29.74 1.93
CA MET A 442 -6.20 -29.52 1.06
C MET A 442 -5.84 -28.66 -0.17
N PRO A 443 -6.54 -28.84 -1.31
CA PRO A 443 -6.37 -27.97 -2.47
C PRO A 443 -6.63 -26.50 -2.13
N HIS A 444 -5.83 -25.58 -2.69
CA HIS A 444 -5.91 -24.13 -2.40
C HIS A 444 -7.32 -23.52 -2.56
N HIS A 445 -8.10 -23.98 -3.53
CA HIS A 445 -9.44 -23.45 -3.75
C HIS A 445 -10.44 -23.83 -2.64
N GLU A 446 -10.25 -24.97 -1.96
CA GLU A 446 -11.06 -25.36 -0.79
C GLU A 446 -10.64 -24.56 0.44
N LEU A 447 -9.33 -24.36 0.64
CA LEU A 447 -8.78 -23.53 1.71
C LEU A 447 -9.32 -22.10 1.66
N LYS A 448 -9.39 -21.50 0.47
CA LYS A 448 -9.95 -20.14 0.29
C LYS A 448 -11.41 -20.03 0.75
N LYS A 449 -12.23 -21.07 0.65
CA LYS A 449 -13.63 -21.03 1.13
C LYS A 449 -13.70 -20.91 2.66
N MET A 450 -12.69 -21.44 3.35
CA MET A 450 -12.54 -21.40 4.80
C MET A 450 -11.89 -20.10 5.30
N MET A 451 -11.57 -19.16 4.42
CA MET A 451 -10.89 -17.92 4.79
C MET A 451 -11.83 -16.71 4.68
N TRP A 452 -11.69 -15.77 5.61
CA TRP A 452 -12.10 -14.39 5.42
C TRP A 452 -10.91 -13.60 4.90
N THR A 453 -11.16 -12.84 3.83
CA THR A 453 -10.18 -11.96 3.20
C THR A 453 -10.79 -10.58 3.09
N GLU A 454 -10.13 -9.59 3.65
CA GLU A 454 -10.57 -8.18 3.68
C GLU A 454 -9.41 -7.27 3.29
N TYR A 455 -9.73 -6.08 2.79
CA TYR A 455 -8.76 -5.06 2.41
C TYR A 455 -9.08 -3.75 3.11
N LEU A 456 -8.06 -3.12 3.71
CA LEU A 456 -8.12 -1.76 4.21
C LEU A 456 -7.11 -0.89 3.47
N PRO A 457 -7.52 0.27 2.91
CA PRO A 457 -6.59 1.19 2.28
C PRO A 457 -5.66 1.83 3.33
N SER A 458 -4.62 2.53 2.88
CA SER A 458 -3.86 3.41 3.77
C SER A 458 -4.77 4.52 4.29
N PHE A 459 -4.77 4.74 5.61
CA PHE A 459 -5.54 5.82 6.23
C PHE A 459 -4.80 7.17 6.21
N THR A 460 -3.56 7.20 5.72
CA THR A 460 -2.81 8.44 5.49
C THR A 460 -2.41 8.57 4.01
N PRO A 461 -2.75 9.69 3.34
CA PRO A 461 -2.31 9.96 1.98
C PRO A 461 -0.86 10.49 1.91
N TYR A 462 -0.30 10.96 3.03
CA TYR A 462 1.05 11.54 3.10
C TYR A 462 1.81 10.99 4.31
N ALA A 463 2.85 10.20 4.05
CA ALA A 463 3.78 9.75 5.09
C ALA A 463 4.98 10.72 5.19
N VAL A 464 5.24 11.21 6.39
CA VAL A 464 6.42 12.02 6.73
C VAL A 464 7.65 11.11 6.87
N ASP A 465 7.56 10.06 7.69
CA ASP A 465 8.52 8.96 7.72
C ASP A 465 7.75 7.63 7.91
N PRO A 466 7.77 6.69 6.94
CA PRO A 466 7.05 5.42 7.08
C PRO A 466 7.76 4.42 8.01
N MET A 467 8.92 4.78 8.57
CA MET A 467 9.64 3.96 9.54
C MET A 467 8.79 3.74 10.81
N GLY A 468 8.80 2.54 11.37
CA GLY A 468 8.06 2.24 12.60
C GLY A 468 6.55 2.01 12.42
N ALA A 469 5.98 2.29 11.24
CA ALA A 469 4.54 2.07 11.00
C ALA A 469 4.10 0.61 11.22
N GLY A 470 4.96 -0.35 10.82
CA GLY A 470 4.75 -1.77 11.09
C GLY A 470 4.83 -2.12 12.57
N ASP A 471 5.75 -1.49 13.31
CA ASP A 471 5.92 -1.67 14.76
C ASP A 471 4.69 -1.17 15.53
N ALA A 472 4.18 0.01 15.15
CA ALA A 472 2.96 0.60 15.71
C ALA A 472 1.72 -0.28 15.42
N MET A 473 1.61 -0.81 14.19
CA MET A 473 0.54 -1.75 13.83
C MET A 473 0.61 -3.03 14.66
N LEU A 474 1.79 -3.63 14.77
CA LEU A 474 2.05 -4.87 15.52
C LEU A 474 1.67 -4.70 17.00
N ALA A 475 2.18 -3.64 17.64
CA ALA A 475 1.91 -3.33 19.04
C ALA A 475 0.41 -3.10 19.32
N THR A 476 -0.24 -2.33 18.44
CA THR A 476 -1.66 -1.97 18.61
C THR A 476 -2.57 -3.17 18.37
N ALA A 477 -2.31 -3.96 17.32
CA ALA A 477 -3.07 -5.17 17.03
C ALA A 477 -2.97 -6.19 18.18
N ALA A 478 -1.77 -6.41 18.72
CA ALA A 478 -1.57 -7.29 19.87
C ALA A 478 -2.31 -6.79 21.13
N SER A 479 -2.26 -5.48 21.39
CA SER A 479 -2.94 -4.86 22.53
C SER A 479 -4.46 -4.97 22.43
N ALA A 480 -5.04 -4.79 21.24
CA ALA A 480 -6.47 -4.98 20.99
C ALA A 480 -6.89 -6.46 21.09
N LEU A 481 -6.08 -7.40 20.61
CA LEU A 481 -6.38 -8.83 20.76
C LEU A 481 -6.38 -9.24 22.25
N ALA A 482 -5.52 -8.64 23.08
CA ALA A 482 -5.50 -8.87 24.53
C ALA A 482 -6.81 -8.46 25.23
N THR A 483 -7.59 -7.55 24.64
CA THR A 483 -8.92 -7.14 25.11
C THR A 483 -10.06 -7.96 24.50
N LYS A 484 -9.75 -9.06 23.82
CA LYS A 484 -10.71 -9.95 23.12
C LYS A 484 -11.38 -9.33 21.88
N SER A 485 -10.80 -8.26 21.32
CA SER A 485 -11.24 -7.75 20.02
C SER A 485 -11.05 -8.81 18.93
N THR A 486 -11.84 -8.75 17.87
CA THR A 486 -11.66 -9.65 16.72
C THR A 486 -10.41 -9.29 15.92
N VAL A 487 -9.94 -10.19 15.05
CA VAL A 487 -8.81 -9.92 14.15
C VAL A 487 -9.07 -8.69 13.27
N MET A 488 -10.29 -8.56 12.76
CA MET A 488 -10.68 -7.43 11.90
C MET A 488 -10.66 -6.09 12.66
N GLN A 489 -11.15 -6.09 13.90
CA GLN A 489 -11.09 -4.93 14.78
C GLN A 489 -9.66 -4.55 15.17
N ALA A 490 -8.82 -5.55 15.48
CA ALA A 490 -7.41 -5.34 15.79
C ALA A 490 -6.63 -4.81 14.57
N ALA A 491 -6.92 -5.33 13.37
CA ALA A 491 -6.31 -4.86 12.13
C ALA A 491 -6.68 -3.40 11.81
N PHE A 492 -7.94 -3.00 12.05
CA PHE A 492 -8.36 -1.62 11.88
C PHE A 492 -7.61 -0.65 12.82
N LEU A 493 -7.54 -0.97 14.11
CA LEU A 493 -6.80 -0.15 15.08
C LEU A 493 -5.30 -0.14 14.76
N GLY A 494 -4.73 -1.27 14.35
CA GLY A 494 -3.36 -1.35 13.87
C GLY A 494 -3.08 -0.45 12.67
N ASN A 495 -3.99 -0.41 11.69
CA ASN A 495 -3.85 0.47 10.53
C ASN A 495 -4.01 1.96 10.89
N CYS A 496 -4.84 2.28 11.89
CA CYS A 496 -4.90 3.63 12.46
C CYS A 496 -3.57 4.02 13.12
N ALA A 497 -2.98 3.14 13.92
CA ALA A 497 -1.69 3.39 14.56
C ALA A 497 -0.55 3.56 13.54
N ALA A 498 -0.52 2.73 12.50
CA ALA A 498 0.42 2.89 11.39
C ALA A 498 0.29 4.25 10.70
N ALA A 499 -0.95 4.71 10.47
CA ALA A 499 -1.18 6.02 9.86
C ALA A 499 -0.75 7.19 10.75
N VAL A 500 -0.97 7.10 12.07
CA VAL A 500 -0.49 8.09 13.05
C VAL A 500 1.04 8.12 13.09
N GLU A 501 1.70 6.96 13.15
CA GLU A 501 3.16 6.86 13.18
C GLU A 501 3.80 7.43 11.91
N CYS A 502 3.25 7.11 10.73
CA CYS A 502 3.68 7.67 9.45
C CYS A 502 3.66 9.20 9.41
N GLY A 503 2.86 9.86 10.26
CA GLY A 503 2.79 11.31 10.38
C GLY A 503 3.90 11.95 11.22
N LYS A 504 4.74 11.14 11.87
CA LYS A 504 5.81 11.57 12.77
C LYS A 504 7.19 11.35 12.13
N VAL A 505 8.23 12.00 12.69
CA VAL A 505 9.62 11.77 12.31
C VAL A 505 10.28 10.90 13.37
N GLY A 506 10.95 9.83 12.94
CA GLY A 506 11.62 8.90 13.84
C GLY A 506 10.66 7.93 14.54
N ASN A 507 11.14 7.27 15.59
CA ASN A 507 10.40 6.24 16.32
C ASN A 507 9.74 6.88 17.56
N VAL A 508 8.60 7.54 17.39
CA VAL A 508 7.91 8.25 18.48
C VAL A 508 6.61 7.53 18.82
N PRO A 509 6.51 6.89 20.00
CA PRO A 509 5.36 6.04 20.32
C PRO A 509 3.99 6.71 20.09
N VAL A 510 3.11 6.01 19.36
CA VAL A 510 1.69 6.35 19.28
C VAL A 510 1.04 6.28 20.66
N THR A 511 0.45 7.39 21.09
CA THR A 511 -0.30 7.48 22.34
C THR A 511 -1.75 7.06 22.15
N LYS A 512 -2.39 6.64 23.23
CA LYS A 512 -3.83 6.36 23.26
C LYS A 512 -4.67 7.54 22.75
N GLN A 513 -4.35 8.76 23.16
CA GLN A 513 -5.11 9.96 22.79
C GLN A 513 -5.02 10.24 21.29
N GLU A 514 -3.83 10.12 20.71
CA GLU A 514 -3.64 10.29 19.27
C GLU A 514 -4.41 9.23 18.48
N LEU A 515 -4.33 7.96 18.90
CA LEU A 515 -5.04 6.87 18.24
C LEU A 515 -6.56 7.05 18.31
N LEU A 516 -7.09 7.43 19.47
CA LEU A 516 -8.51 7.70 19.66
C LEU A 516 -8.98 8.89 18.80
N ALA A 517 -8.22 9.99 18.80
CA ALA A 517 -8.55 11.18 18.01
C ALA A 517 -8.58 10.85 16.51
N PHE A 518 -7.54 10.16 16.02
CA PHE A 518 -7.42 9.78 14.62
C PHE A 518 -8.55 8.83 14.18
N ALA A 519 -8.81 7.78 14.96
CA ALA A 519 -9.83 6.79 14.61
C ALA A 519 -11.25 7.39 14.62
N ASN A 520 -11.56 8.28 15.56
CA ASN A 520 -12.84 9.00 15.59
C ASN A 520 -12.99 9.98 14.42
N GLU A 521 -11.92 10.70 14.05
CA GLU A 521 -11.95 11.57 12.87
C GLU A 521 -12.19 10.77 11.59
N LEU A 522 -11.55 9.60 11.48
CA LEU A 522 -11.73 8.68 10.35
C LEU A 522 -13.17 8.16 10.27
N LEU A 523 -13.76 7.74 11.39
CA LEU A 523 -15.16 7.32 11.43
C LEU A 523 -16.12 8.45 11.03
N LYS A 524 -15.90 9.68 11.51
CA LYS A 524 -16.73 10.84 11.14
C LYS A 524 -16.68 11.17 9.66
N LYS A 525 -15.50 11.05 9.04
CA LYS A 525 -15.36 11.22 7.58
C LYS A 525 -16.02 10.09 6.79
N SER A 526 -16.17 8.92 7.42
CA SER A 526 -16.74 7.70 6.84
C SER A 526 -18.23 7.48 7.14
N SER A 527 -18.87 8.35 7.92
CA SER A 527 -20.26 8.20 8.37
C SER A 527 -21.28 8.85 7.43
#